data_AF-A0AAU3FMC4-F1
#
_entry.id   AF-A0AAU3FMC4-F1
#
_cell.length_a   1.000
_cell.length_b   1.000
_cell.length_c   1.000
_cell.angle_alpha   90.00
_cell.angle_beta   90.00
_cell.angle_gamma   90.00
#
_symmetry.space_group_name_H-M   'P 1'
#
loop_
_entity.id
_entity.type
_entity.pdbx_description
1 polymer ?
#
loop_
_entity_poly.entity_id
_entity_poly.type
_entity_poly.pdbx_seq_one_letter_code
_entity_poly.pdbx_strand_id
1 'polypeptide(L)'
;MAPLERSTPTRGDVTGYLLKLIRESIPLTQEQLGVELGVDRATVQSWESGRRPFLAVPFGQAVRIRHRLGSLGANPILLDAVADAVEADTALAALLGPKIERADIAEQPLGCTVLTHRLADLILWAVLGQTPTFIRSLPAPHRRRGPVATGPTLRAEEQRVFFASLHVLAERAADQRRPNVLLHRQTCFLAGMDPTGSSAAWLSQSNARKTHRMTTFHTWSPLWPDARSVVTSLANQGDPDPLRHFIARAHPDDTCQRAALNYSAYWVGEIPYRQPDDSFMPTTNTDWRGTRLLRHLVERLHASHPFIDLNIHNLWALLTARRGLVHDHPTTGQALANRAVAILDSDRISAQSRQELTSIVYSLRTEGITGTGTGR
;
A
#
# COMPACT_ATOMS: atom_id res chain seq x y z
N MET A 1 -34.75 10.66 5.74
CA MET A 1 -33.78 10.05 4.80
C MET A 1 -33.56 11.04 3.68
N ALA A 2 -32.40 11.69 3.64
CA ALA A 2 -32.03 12.50 2.48
C ALA A 2 -31.92 11.58 1.24
N PRO A 3 -32.32 12.04 0.05
CA PRO A 3 -32.11 11.26 -1.16
C PRO A 3 -30.59 11.09 -1.36
N LEU A 4 -30.13 9.85 -1.53
CA LEU A 4 -28.79 9.55 -2.02
C LEU A 4 -28.57 10.40 -3.27
N GLU A 5 -27.67 11.38 -3.18
CA GLU A 5 -27.30 12.22 -4.32
C GLU A 5 -26.92 11.34 -5.50
N ARG A 6 -27.18 11.83 -6.72
CA ARG A 6 -26.91 11.08 -7.97
C ARG A 6 -25.48 10.51 -7.93
N SER A 7 -25.42 9.18 -7.82
CA SER A 7 -24.20 8.39 -7.77
C SER A 7 -23.21 8.87 -8.84
N THR A 8 -22.01 9.24 -8.41
CA THR A 8 -20.86 9.44 -9.30
C THR A 8 -20.76 8.26 -10.28
N PRO A 9 -20.48 8.51 -11.58
CA PRO A 9 -20.35 7.42 -12.54
C PRO A 9 -19.37 6.37 -12.03
N THR A 10 -19.81 5.12 -11.98
CA THR A 10 -18.97 4.02 -11.51
C THR A 10 -17.78 3.87 -12.44
N ARG A 11 -16.57 3.81 -11.87
CA ARG A 11 -15.35 3.50 -12.62
C ARG A 11 -15.12 1.99 -12.66
N GLY A 12 -14.40 1.54 -13.67
CA GLY A 12 -14.05 0.13 -13.84
C GLY A 12 -12.69 -0.05 -14.48
N ASP A 13 -11.81 0.96 -14.40
CA ASP A 13 -10.53 0.96 -15.10
C ASP A 13 -9.62 -0.13 -14.52
N VAL A 14 -9.45 -0.12 -13.20
CA VAL A 14 -8.55 -1.04 -12.49
C VAL A 14 -9.12 -2.45 -12.52
N THR A 15 -10.39 -2.61 -12.15
CA THR A 15 -11.08 -3.91 -12.15
C THR A 15 -11.13 -4.50 -13.56
N GLY A 16 -11.43 -3.68 -14.57
CA GLY A 16 -11.50 -4.12 -15.95
C GLY A 16 -10.15 -4.62 -16.46
N TYR A 17 -9.09 -3.85 -16.22
CA TYR A 17 -7.75 -4.28 -16.62
C TYR A 17 -7.30 -5.53 -15.85
N LEU A 18 -7.64 -5.66 -14.57
CA LEU A 18 -7.35 -6.87 -13.80
C LEU A 18 -8.08 -8.10 -14.37
N LEU A 19 -9.35 -7.98 -14.78
CA LEU A 19 -10.09 -9.07 -15.44
C LEU A 19 -9.44 -9.49 -16.75
N LYS A 20 -8.89 -8.54 -17.51
CA LYS A 20 -8.11 -8.84 -18.70
C LYS A 20 -6.87 -9.66 -18.35
N LEU A 21 -6.13 -9.29 -17.30
CA LEU A 21 -4.98 -10.09 -16.84
C LEU A 21 -5.38 -11.48 -16.35
N ILE A 22 -6.52 -11.60 -15.67
CA ILE A 22 -7.08 -12.89 -15.25
C ILE A 22 -7.35 -13.76 -16.49
N ARG A 23 -8.02 -13.22 -17.52
CA ARG A 23 -8.21 -13.96 -18.78
C ARG A 23 -6.88 -14.31 -19.44
N GLU A 24 -5.92 -13.39 -19.47
CA GLU A 24 -4.60 -13.64 -20.09
C GLU A 24 -3.73 -14.65 -19.33
N SER A 25 -4.09 -14.96 -18.08
CA SER A 25 -3.48 -16.05 -17.33
C SER A 25 -3.95 -17.45 -17.75
N ILE A 26 -4.99 -17.54 -18.60
CA ILE A 26 -5.51 -18.79 -19.16
C ILE A 26 -5.48 -18.75 -20.69
N PRO A 27 -5.47 -19.91 -21.39
CA PRO A 27 -5.33 -19.94 -22.85
C PRO A 27 -6.64 -19.60 -23.59
N LEU A 28 -7.41 -18.61 -23.12
CA LEU A 28 -8.69 -18.21 -23.71
C LEU A 28 -8.65 -16.82 -24.35
N THR A 29 -9.26 -16.71 -25.53
CA THR A 29 -9.62 -15.42 -26.14
C THR A 29 -10.86 -14.81 -25.46
N GLN A 30 -11.18 -13.55 -25.76
CA GLN A 30 -12.42 -12.92 -25.26
C GLN A 30 -13.68 -13.65 -25.75
N GLU A 31 -13.63 -14.19 -26.97
CA GLU A 31 -14.74 -14.95 -27.56
C GLU A 31 -14.94 -16.28 -26.85
N GLN A 32 -13.85 -17.04 -26.66
CA GLN A 32 -13.89 -18.30 -25.93
C GLN A 32 -14.32 -18.09 -24.47
N LEU A 33 -13.81 -17.04 -23.81
CA LEU A 33 -14.23 -16.70 -22.46
C LEU A 33 -15.72 -16.34 -22.42
N GLY A 34 -16.23 -15.63 -23.43
CA GLY A 34 -17.67 -15.33 -23.55
C GLY A 34 -18.51 -16.61 -23.55
N VAL A 35 -18.13 -17.59 -24.39
CA VAL A 35 -18.78 -18.91 -24.44
C VAL A 35 -18.77 -19.59 -23.07
N GLU A 36 -17.60 -19.64 -22.41
CA GLU A 36 -17.46 -20.28 -21.09
C GLU A 36 -18.26 -19.61 -19.97
N LEU A 37 -18.51 -18.30 -20.10
CA LEU A 37 -19.27 -17.51 -19.14
C LEU A 37 -20.75 -17.34 -19.51
N GLY A 38 -21.17 -17.80 -20.69
CA GLY A 38 -22.53 -17.62 -21.21
C GLY A 38 -22.87 -16.15 -21.53
N VAL A 39 -21.89 -15.36 -21.95
CA VAL A 39 -22.06 -13.95 -22.35
C VAL A 39 -21.43 -13.70 -23.72
N ASP A 40 -21.85 -12.64 -24.41
CA ASP A 40 -21.25 -12.31 -25.70
C ASP A 40 -19.82 -11.72 -25.55
N ARG A 41 -19.05 -11.78 -26.65
CA ARG A 41 -17.67 -11.24 -26.71
C ARG A 41 -17.61 -9.75 -26.36
N ALA A 42 -18.60 -8.96 -26.76
CA ALA A 42 -18.62 -7.51 -26.52
C ALA A 42 -18.83 -7.20 -25.03
N THR A 43 -19.58 -8.02 -24.30
CA THR A 43 -19.74 -7.95 -22.85
C THR A 43 -18.40 -8.17 -22.15
N VAL A 44 -17.66 -9.23 -22.52
CA VAL A 44 -16.29 -9.47 -22.01
C VAL A 44 -15.37 -8.30 -22.33
N GLN A 45 -15.38 -7.82 -23.57
CA GLN A 45 -14.57 -6.67 -23.99
C GLN A 45 -14.92 -5.40 -23.22
N SER A 46 -16.20 -5.19 -22.90
CA SER A 46 -16.67 -4.01 -22.18
C SER A 46 -16.27 -4.04 -20.70
N TRP A 47 -16.29 -5.23 -20.08
CA TRP A 47 -15.73 -5.44 -18.74
C TRP A 47 -14.23 -5.20 -18.72
N GLU A 48 -13.48 -5.84 -19.63
CA GLU A 48 -12.01 -5.73 -19.70
C GLU A 48 -11.50 -4.31 -19.98
N SER A 49 -12.29 -3.51 -20.70
CA SER A 49 -11.95 -2.11 -20.97
C SER A 49 -12.46 -1.14 -19.90
N GLY A 50 -13.16 -1.61 -18.87
CA GLY A 50 -13.80 -0.76 -17.86
C GLY A 50 -14.97 0.09 -18.36
N ARG A 51 -15.36 -0.04 -19.64
CA ARG A 51 -16.45 0.75 -20.24
C ARG A 51 -17.80 0.42 -19.62
N ARG A 52 -18.02 -0.85 -19.30
CA ARG A 52 -19.06 -1.31 -18.40
C ARG A 52 -18.38 -1.83 -17.15
N PRO A 53 -18.40 -1.07 -16.03
CA PRO A 53 -17.76 -1.49 -14.80
C PRO A 53 -18.24 -2.88 -14.38
N PHE A 54 -17.31 -3.75 -14.00
CA PHE A 54 -17.68 -5.07 -13.46
C PHE A 54 -18.51 -4.96 -12.17
N LEU A 55 -18.38 -3.83 -11.46
CA LEU A 55 -19.24 -3.43 -10.35
C LEU A 55 -20.74 -3.38 -10.69
N ALA A 56 -21.11 -3.21 -11.95
CA ALA A 56 -22.50 -3.23 -12.39
C ALA A 56 -23.05 -4.65 -12.61
N VAL A 57 -22.22 -5.68 -12.47
CA VAL A 57 -22.64 -7.09 -12.56
C VAL A 57 -23.30 -7.49 -11.23
N PRO A 58 -24.48 -8.13 -11.24
CA PRO A 58 -25.12 -8.61 -10.01
C PRO A 58 -24.17 -9.50 -9.20
N PHE A 59 -24.14 -9.32 -7.88
CA PHE A 59 -23.18 -9.99 -7.01
C PHE A 59 -23.14 -11.51 -7.18
N GLY A 60 -24.32 -12.16 -7.25
CA GLY A 60 -24.40 -13.61 -7.48
C GLY A 60 -23.80 -14.05 -8.82
N GLN A 61 -23.90 -13.22 -9.87
CA GLN A 61 -23.26 -13.47 -11.15
C GLN A 61 -21.73 -13.25 -11.07
N ALA A 62 -21.27 -12.22 -10.35
CA ALA A 62 -19.84 -11.98 -10.13
C ALA A 62 -19.17 -13.15 -9.40
N VAL A 63 -19.82 -13.71 -8.37
CA VAL A 63 -19.36 -14.90 -7.65
C VAL A 63 -19.25 -16.11 -8.59
N ARG A 64 -20.27 -16.37 -9.41
CA ARG A 64 -20.25 -17.45 -10.41
C ARG A 64 -19.12 -17.28 -11.42
N ILE A 65 -18.91 -16.06 -11.92
CA ILE A 65 -17.81 -15.74 -12.85
C ILE A 65 -16.46 -16.02 -12.18
N ARG A 66 -16.25 -15.57 -10.94
CA ARG A 66 -15.01 -15.83 -10.18
C ARG A 66 -14.75 -17.33 -10.04
N HIS A 67 -15.75 -18.11 -9.64
CA HIS A 67 -15.60 -19.57 -9.53
C HIS A 67 -15.31 -20.24 -10.87
N ARG A 68 -15.98 -19.80 -11.95
CA ARG A 68 -15.75 -20.34 -13.29
C ARG A 68 -14.32 -20.05 -13.77
N LEU A 69 -13.84 -18.82 -13.62
CA LEU A 69 -12.46 -18.44 -13.93
C LEU A 69 -11.45 -19.28 -13.13
N GLY A 70 -11.70 -19.51 -11.83
CA GLY A 70 -10.88 -20.40 -11.01
C GLY A 70 -10.87 -21.84 -11.54
N SER A 71 -12.03 -22.38 -11.91
CA SER A 71 -12.13 -23.74 -12.49
C SER A 71 -11.44 -23.90 -13.84
N LEU A 72 -11.29 -22.80 -14.59
CA LEU A 72 -10.56 -22.73 -15.86
C LEU A 72 -9.05 -22.55 -15.67
N GLY A 73 -8.56 -22.52 -14.42
CA GLY A 73 -7.14 -22.42 -14.09
C GLY A 73 -6.59 -21.00 -14.03
N ALA A 74 -7.44 -19.99 -13.88
CA ALA A 74 -6.97 -18.61 -13.79
C ALA A 74 -6.12 -18.36 -12.54
N ASN A 75 -5.15 -17.45 -12.67
CA ASN A 75 -4.16 -17.20 -11.63
C ASN A 75 -4.84 -16.78 -10.30
N PRO A 76 -4.63 -17.52 -9.20
CA PRO A 76 -5.32 -17.25 -7.94
C PRO A 76 -4.94 -15.90 -7.32
N ILE A 77 -3.70 -15.43 -7.50
CA ILE A 77 -3.24 -14.14 -7.00
C ILE A 77 -4.01 -12.99 -7.67
N LEU A 78 -4.28 -13.10 -8.97
CA LEU A 78 -5.07 -12.11 -9.70
C LEU A 78 -6.54 -12.16 -9.30
N LEU A 79 -7.11 -13.37 -9.14
CA LEU A 79 -8.48 -13.54 -8.67
C LEU A 79 -8.69 -12.94 -7.28
N ASP A 80 -7.74 -13.14 -6.36
CA ASP A 80 -7.80 -12.60 -5.00
C ASP A 80 -7.71 -11.07 -4.95
N ALA A 81 -7.12 -10.44 -5.96
CA ALA A 81 -7.02 -8.99 -6.05
C ALA A 81 -8.29 -8.29 -6.56
N VAL A 82 -9.33 -9.03 -7.00
CA VAL A 82 -10.53 -8.43 -7.59
C VAL A 82 -11.28 -7.52 -6.62
N ALA A 83 -11.39 -7.90 -5.34
CA ALA A 83 -12.03 -7.06 -4.33
C ALA A 83 -11.25 -5.76 -4.11
N ASP A 84 -9.91 -5.84 -4.04
CA ASP A 84 -9.04 -4.67 -3.90
C ASP A 84 -9.12 -3.75 -5.14
N ALA A 85 -9.26 -4.31 -6.34
CA ALA A 85 -9.43 -3.54 -7.57
C ALA A 85 -10.76 -2.78 -7.61
N VAL A 86 -11.83 -3.40 -7.09
CA VAL A 86 -13.14 -2.77 -6.92
C VAL A 86 -13.07 -1.61 -5.91
N GLU A 87 -12.40 -1.81 -4.79
CA GLU A 87 -12.16 -0.74 -3.80
C GLU A 87 -11.34 0.40 -4.42
N ALA A 88 -10.33 0.09 -5.23
CA ALA A 88 -9.54 1.09 -5.95
C ALA A 88 -10.40 1.93 -6.91
N ASP A 89 -11.23 1.29 -7.74
CA ASP A 89 -12.15 2.00 -8.64
C ASP A 89 -13.16 2.87 -7.87
N THR A 90 -13.61 2.41 -6.68
CA THR A 90 -14.51 3.16 -5.80
C THR A 90 -13.82 4.41 -5.22
N ALA A 91 -12.59 4.27 -4.74
CA ALA A 91 -11.79 5.40 -4.25
C ALA A 91 -11.48 6.42 -5.36
N LEU A 92 -11.13 5.93 -6.55
CA LEU A 92 -10.88 6.78 -7.73
C LEU A 92 -12.15 7.53 -8.15
N ALA A 93 -13.31 6.87 -8.17
CA ALA A 93 -14.58 7.51 -8.49
C ALA A 93 -14.94 8.63 -7.50
N ALA A 94 -14.69 8.42 -6.20
CA ALA A 94 -14.93 9.43 -5.17
C ALA A 94 -13.99 10.64 -5.32
N LEU A 95 -12.69 10.40 -5.54
CA LEU A 95 -11.68 11.46 -5.64
C LEU A 95 -11.78 12.28 -6.94
N LEU A 96 -12.24 11.66 -8.03
CA LEU A 96 -12.45 12.31 -9.33
C LEU A 96 -13.88 12.84 -9.50
N GLY A 97 -14.75 12.61 -8.50
CA GLY A 97 -16.12 13.06 -8.50
C GLY A 97 -16.25 14.58 -8.48
N PRO A 98 -17.36 15.14 -9.01
CA PRO A 98 -17.60 16.56 -8.92
C PRO A 98 -17.84 16.98 -7.47
N LYS A 99 -17.39 18.20 -7.10
CA LYS A 99 -17.66 18.85 -5.80
C LYS A 99 -17.01 18.15 -4.60
N ILE A 100 -15.74 17.74 -4.70
CA ILE A 100 -14.98 17.17 -3.58
C ILE A 100 -14.97 18.05 -2.32
N GLU A 101 -15.13 19.37 -2.49
CA GLU A 101 -15.24 20.37 -1.43
C GLU A 101 -16.51 20.21 -0.60
N ARG A 102 -17.58 19.63 -1.19
CA ARG A 102 -18.88 19.42 -0.55
C ARG A 102 -19.18 17.96 -0.22
N ALA A 103 -18.32 17.03 -0.64
CA ALA A 103 -18.52 15.61 -0.42
C ALA A 103 -18.63 15.29 1.08
N ASP A 104 -19.50 14.36 1.48
CA ASP A 104 -19.58 13.94 2.88
C ASP A 104 -18.28 13.23 3.28
N ILE A 105 -17.64 13.71 4.35
CA ILE A 105 -16.39 13.18 4.87
C ILE A 105 -16.60 11.76 5.45
N ALA A 106 -17.76 11.50 6.05
CA ALA A 106 -18.08 10.20 6.63
C ALA A 106 -18.28 9.10 5.59
N GLU A 107 -18.64 9.48 4.35
CA GLU A 107 -18.87 8.55 3.24
C GLU A 107 -17.63 8.37 2.34
N GLN A 108 -16.50 9.02 2.65
CA GLN A 108 -15.29 8.88 1.83
C GLN A 108 -14.71 7.46 1.93
N PRO A 109 -14.48 6.75 0.81
CA PRO A 109 -13.96 5.38 0.83
C PRO A 109 -12.61 5.26 1.55
N LEU A 110 -11.75 6.29 1.41
CA LEU A 110 -10.47 6.37 2.11
C LEU A 110 -10.61 6.61 3.64
N GLY A 111 -11.80 6.78 4.17
CA GLY A 111 -12.07 6.86 5.60
C GLY A 111 -12.70 5.59 6.19
N CYS A 112 -13.04 4.59 5.37
CA CYS A 112 -13.82 3.43 5.80
C CYS A 112 -12.98 2.26 6.29
N THR A 113 -11.82 2.03 5.68
CA THR A 113 -10.91 0.95 6.05
C THR A 113 -9.45 1.36 5.88
N VAL A 114 -8.58 0.67 6.62
CA VAL A 114 -7.14 0.87 6.53
C VAL A 114 -6.62 0.34 5.19
N LEU A 115 -5.90 1.18 4.44
CA LEU A 115 -5.26 0.81 3.18
C LEU A 115 -4.23 -0.30 3.42
N THR A 116 -4.22 -1.27 2.50
CA THR A 116 -3.12 -2.23 2.36
C THR A 116 -2.19 -1.77 1.25
N HIS A 117 -0.96 -2.30 1.22
CA HIS A 117 -0.01 -2.05 0.15
C HIS A 117 -0.59 -2.42 -1.22
N ARG A 118 -1.36 -3.51 -1.30
CA ARG A 118 -1.95 -3.97 -2.56
C ARG A 118 -3.01 -2.99 -3.07
N LEU A 119 -3.90 -2.51 -2.19
CA LEU A 119 -4.91 -1.53 -2.56
C LEU A 119 -4.28 -0.20 -2.97
N ALA A 120 -3.26 0.26 -2.24
CA ALA A 120 -2.51 1.46 -2.60
C ALA A 120 -1.80 1.30 -3.96
N ASP A 121 -1.13 0.16 -4.21
CA ASP A 121 -0.51 -0.15 -5.51
C ASP A 121 -1.54 -0.11 -6.65
N LEU A 122 -2.75 -0.63 -6.44
CA LEU A 122 -3.81 -0.65 -7.45
C LEU A 122 -4.37 0.74 -7.77
N ILE A 123 -4.55 1.60 -6.76
CA ILE A 123 -4.94 3.01 -6.96
C ILE A 123 -3.84 3.73 -7.75
N LEU A 124 -2.58 3.59 -7.29
CA LEU A 124 -1.43 4.26 -7.91
C LEU A 124 -1.08 3.69 -9.29
N TRP A 125 -1.49 2.47 -9.61
CA TRP A 125 -1.35 1.94 -10.96
C TRP A 125 -2.15 2.76 -11.96
N ALA A 126 -3.40 3.09 -11.63
CA ALA A 126 -4.23 3.96 -12.46
C ALA A 126 -3.65 5.37 -12.57
N VAL A 127 -3.16 5.92 -11.45
CA VAL A 127 -2.69 7.31 -11.37
C VAL A 127 -1.31 7.49 -12.02
N LEU A 128 -0.36 6.61 -11.74
CA LEU A 128 1.05 6.75 -12.10
C LEU A 128 1.49 5.81 -13.23
N GLY A 129 0.63 4.87 -13.66
CA GLY A 129 0.98 3.85 -14.65
C GLY A 129 1.95 2.78 -14.13
N GLN A 130 2.26 2.77 -12.82
CA GLN A 130 3.20 1.82 -12.23
C GLN A 130 2.51 0.48 -11.95
N THR A 131 2.89 -0.56 -12.68
CA THR A 131 2.32 -1.92 -12.51
C THR A 131 2.50 -2.40 -11.07
N PRO A 132 1.46 -2.86 -10.35
CA PRO A 132 1.54 -3.33 -8.97
C PRO A 132 2.59 -4.41 -8.76
N THR A 133 3.22 -4.41 -7.58
CA THR A 133 4.33 -5.32 -7.27
C THR A 133 3.96 -6.79 -7.43
N PHE A 134 2.77 -7.17 -6.98
CA PHE A 134 2.26 -8.54 -7.07
C PHE A 134 1.94 -8.99 -8.51
N ILE A 135 1.73 -8.04 -9.43
CA ILE A 135 1.51 -8.32 -10.86
C ILE A 135 2.87 -8.44 -11.56
N ARG A 136 3.84 -7.58 -11.24
CA ARG A 136 5.20 -7.64 -11.80
C ARG A 136 5.93 -8.95 -11.50
N SER A 137 5.59 -9.60 -10.37
CA SER A 137 6.15 -10.91 -9.99
C SER A 137 5.56 -12.09 -10.75
N LEU A 138 4.51 -11.89 -11.56
CA LEU A 138 3.88 -12.97 -12.33
C LEU A 138 4.63 -13.20 -13.65
N PRO A 139 4.63 -14.45 -14.18
CA PRO A 139 5.12 -14.72 -15.53
C PRO A 139 4.41 -13.81 -16.55
N ALA A 140 5.19 -13.20 -17.44
CA ALA A 140 4.62 -12.33 -18.46
C ALA A 140 3.65 -13.12 -19.36
N PRO A 141 2.43 -12.62 -19.61
CA PRO A 141 1.54 -13.25 -20.56
C PRO A 141 2.16 -13.22 -21.95
N HIS A 142 1.80 -14.20 -22.78
CA HIS A 142 2.29 -14.32 -24.15
C HIS A 142 2.02 -13.02 -24.92
N ARG A 143 3.09 -12.34 -25.39
CA ARG A 143 2.98 -11.08 -26.14
C ARG A 143 2.12 -11.28 -27.38
N ARG A 144 0.98 -10.58 -27.44
CA ARG A 144 0.18 -10.47 -28.67
C ARG A 144 0.74 -9.35 -29.57
N ARG A 145 0.54 -9.49 -30.88
CA ARG A 145 0.86 -8.46 -31.88
C ARG A 145 -0.21 -7.35 -31.85
N GLY A 146 0.22 -6.09 -31.87
CA GLY A 146 -0.64 -4.91 -31.99
C GLY A 146 -0.65 -4.01 -30.75
N PRO A 147 -1.17 -2.77 -30.87
CA PRO A 147 -1.29 -1.84 -29.75
C PRO A 147 -2.31 -2.35 -28.73
N VAL A 148 -1.84 -2.64 -27.51
CA VAL A 148 -2.66 -3.13 -26.41
C VAL A 148 -2.37 -2.26 -25.19
N ALA A 149 -3.41 -1.86 -24.45
CA ALA A 149 -3.24 -1.10 -23.22
C ALA A 149 -2.29 -1.84 -22.24
N THR A 150 -1.32 -1.11 -21.70
CA THR A 150 -0.30 -1.60 -20.76
C THR A 150 -0.72 -1.48 -19.29
N GLY A 151 -1.85 -0.81 -19.02
CA GLY A 151 -2.46 -0.70 -17.69
C GLY A 151 -3.76 0.10 -17.73
N PRO A 152 -4.49 0.17 -16.61
CA PRO A 152 -5.44 1.25 -16.36
C PRO A 152 -4.63 2.53 -16.20
N THR A 153 -4.93 3.59 -16.94
CA THR A 153 -4.16 4.83 -16.84
C THR A 153 -5.09 6.03 -16.96
N LEU A 154 -5.09 6.85 -15.92
CA LEU A 154 -5.76 8.13 -15.89
C LEU A 154 -5.09 9.11 -16.83
N ARG A 155 -5.87 10.02 -17.43
CA ARG A 155 -5.31 11.13 -18.21
C ARG A 155 -4.59 12.11 -17.28
N ALA A 156 -3.65 12.88 -17.81
CA ALA A 156 -2.87 13.86 -17.04
C ALA A 156 -3.75 14.91 -16.31
N GLU A 157 -4.93 15.22 -16.84
CA GLU A 157 -5.91 16.07 -16.15
C GLU A 157 -6.54 15.38 -14.94
N GLU A 158 -7.00 14.13 -15.09
CA GLU A 158 -7.54 13.34 -13.99
C GLU A 158 -6.48 13.09 -12.90
N GLN A 159 -5.21 12.89 -13.28
CA GLN A 159 -4.11 12.77 -12.30
C GLN A 159 -3.94 14.04 -11.47
N ARG A 160 -3.99 15.23 -12.10
CA ARG A 160 -3.94 16.51 -11.38
C ARG A 160 -5.14 16.69 -10.44
N VAL A 161 -6.34 16.35 -10.91
CA VAL A 161 -7.56 16.38 -10.08
C VAL A 161 -7.43 15.43 -8.89
N PHE A 162 -6.93 14.22 -9.10
CA PHE A 162 -6.70 13.23 -8.03
C PHE A 162 -5.86 13.81 -6.89
N PHE A 163 -4.68 14.37 -7.19
CA PHE A 163 -3.81 14.93 -6.16
C PHE A 163 -4.41 16.18 -5.48
N ALA A 164 -5.06 17.06 -6.23
CA ALA A 164 -5.75 18.23 -5.67
C ALA A 164 -6.89 17.82 -4.72
N SER A 165 -7.68 16.80 -5.09
CA SER A 165 -8.75 16.24 -4.25
C SER A 165 -8.22 15.66 -2.94
N LEU A 166 -7.05 15.00 -2.96
CA LEU A 166 -6.41 14.50 -1.74
C LEU A 166 -6.06 15.62 -0.77
N HIS A 167 -5.56 16.76 -1.26
CA HIS A 167 -5.25 17.93 -0.43
C HIS A 167 -6.52 18.47 0.24
N VAL A 168 -7.58 18.67 -0.55
CA VAL A 168 -8.88 19.15 -0.03
C VAL A 168 -9.44 18.21 1.03
N LEU A 169 -9.45 16.90 0.78
CA LEU A 169 -9.96 15.93 1.75
C LEU A 169 -9.11 15.87 3.02
N ALA A 170 -7.78 15.91 2.89
CA ALA A 170 -6.89 15.97 4.06
C ALA A 170 -7.19 17.19 4.93
N GLU A 171 -7.29 18.39 4.34
CA GLU A 171 -7.57 19.61 5.10
C GLU A 171 -8.92 19.55 5.81
N ARG A 172 -9.95 19.03 5.15
CA ARG A 172 -11.28 18.83 5.76
C ARG A 172 -11.27 17.76 6.85
N ALA A 173 -10.54 16.67 6.65
CA ALA A 173 -10.42 15.58 7.62
C ALA A 173 -9.63 15.98 8.89
N ALA A 174 -8.77 17.00 8.78
CA ALA A 174 -8.00 17.56 9.88
C ALA A 174 -8.80 18.53 10.78
N ASP A 175 -10.10 18.78 10.50
CA ASP A 175 -10.93 19.65 11.33
C ASP A 175 -10.94 19.18 12.80
N GLN A 176 -10.59 20.11 13.70
CA GLN A 176 -10.38 19.88 15.12
C GLN A 176 -11.66 19.45 15.86
N ARG A 177 -12.86 19.75 15.32
CA ARG A 177 -14.12 19.41 15.99
C ARG A 177 -14.47 17.93 15.91
N ARG A 178 -14.12 17.26 14.80
CA ARG A 178 -14.34 15.83 14.55
C ARG A 178 -13.25 15.31 13.61
N PRO A 179 -12.05 15.01 14.12
CA PRO A 179 -10.94 14.60 13.28
C PRO A 179 -11.22 13.23 12.67
N ASN A 180 -11.23 13.15 11.34
CA ASN A 180 -11.34 11.90 10.60
C ASN A 180 -9.93 11.39 10.31
N VAL A 181 -9.27 10.92 11.37
CA VAL A 181 -7.82 10.65 11.36
C VAL A 181 -7.42 9.61 10.31
N LEU A 182 -8.22 8.56 10.15
CA LEU A 182 -7.99 7.55 9.12
C LEU A 182 -8.03 8.15 7.71
N LEU A 183 -9.03 8.99 7.43
CA LEU A 183 -9.12 9.66 6.13
C LEU A 183 -7.91 10.57 5.91
N HIS A 184 -7.60 11.44 6.88
CA HIS A 184 -6.48 12.39 6.78
C HIS A 184 -5.15 11.67 6.50
N ARG A 185 -4.81 10.64 7.26
CA ARG A 185 -3.51 9.99 7.08
C ARG A 185 -3.40 9.28 5.73
N GLN A 186 -4.51 8.72 5.23
CA GLN A 186 -4.52 7.97 3.97
C GLN A 186 -4.45 8.91 2.77
N THR A 187 -5.09 10.08 2.87
CA THR A 187 -4.97 11.11 1.85
C THR A 187 -3.57 11.71 1.83
N CYS A 188 -2.96 11.98 2.99
CA CYS A 188 -1.56 12.39 3.08
C CYS A 188 -0.60 11.35 2.47
N PHE A 189 -0.78 10.07 2.82
CA PHE A 189 0.04 8.98 2.26
C PHE A 189 -0.02 8.95 0.73
N LEU A 190 -1.22 8.98 0.14
CA LEU A 190 -1.39 8.97 -1.31
C LEU A 190 -0.86 10.25 -1.97
N ALA A 191 -1.02 11.42 -1.33
CA ALA A 191 -0.45 12.68 -1.80
C ALA A 191 1.09 12.65 -1.81
N GLY A 192 1.69 11.93 -0.85
CA GLY A 192 3.13 11.65 -0.81
C GLY A 192 3.66 10.90 -2.04
N MET A 193 2.79 10.33 -2.89
CA MET A 193 3.16 9.60 -4.10
C MET A 193 3.15 10.46 -5.36
N ASP A 194 2.85 11.76 -5.24
CA ASP A 194 2.87 12.73 -6.34
C ASP A 194 4.29 12.89 -6.92
N PRO A 195 4.53 12.51 -8.20
CA PRO A 195 5.85 12.59 -8.80
C PRO A 195 6.25 14.02 -9.20
N THR A 196 5.31 14.97 -9.19
CA THR A 196 5.56 16.35 -9.62
C THR A 196 6.18 17.22 -8.53
N GLY A 197 6.18 16.74 -7.28
CA GLY A 197 6.61 17.50 -6.12
C GLY A 197 5.59 18.54 -5.63
N SER A 198 4.44 18.70 -6.30
CA SER A 198 3.43 19.69 -5.91
C SER A 198 2.89 19.45 -4.50
N SER A 199 2.75 18.19 -4.12
CA SER A 199 2.29 17.77 -2.80
C SER A 199 3.35 17.96 -1.70
N ALA A 200 4.64 18.07 -2.03
CA ALA A 200 5.71 18.19 -1.03
C ALA A 200 5.58 19.49 -0.22
N ALA A 201 5.40 20.63 -0.90
CA ALA A 201 5.26 21.92 -0.23
C ALA A 201 4.01 21.97 0.67
N TRP A 202 2.90 21.40 0.19
CA TRP A 202 1.65 21.29 0.96
C TRP A 202 1.81 20.39 2.18
N LEU A 203 2.44 19.21 2.03
CA LEU A 203 2.74 18.31 3.14
C LEU A 203 3.63 18.97 4.19
N SER A 204 4.68 19.69 3.78
CA SER A 204 5.60 20.37 4.71
C SER A 204 4.90 21.49 5.49
N GLN A 205 4.05 22.30 4.83
CA GLN A 205 3.28 23.35 5.51
C GLN A 205 2.25 22.77 6.48
N SER A 206 1.55 21.72 6.07
CA SER A 206 0.57 21.01 6.90
C SER A 206 1.24 20.32 8.09
N ASN A 207 2.40 19.71 7.87
CA ASN A 207 3.21 19.08 8.89
C ASN A 207 3.76 20.12 9.87
N ALA A 208 4.41 21.19 9.43
CA ALA A 208 5.00 22.20 10.31
C ALA A 208 3.98 22.80 11.31
N ARG A 209 2.74 23.02 10.88
CA ARG A 209 1.63 23.45 11.77
C ARG A 209 1.29 22.41 12.85
N LYS A 210 1.48 21.13 12.57
CA LYS A 210 1.20 19.98 13.45
C LYS A 210 2.41 19.53 14.27
N THR A 211 3.64 19.61 13.73
CA THR A 211 4.90 19.18 14.36
C THR A 211 5.15 19.92 15.67
N HIS A 212 4.82 21.20 15.78
CA HIS A 212 4.88 21.93 17.05
C HIS A 212 3.97 21.37 18.16
N ARG A 213 2.98 20.54 17.82
CA ARG A 213 2.00 19.97 18.75
C ARG A 213 2.09 18.45 18.95
N MET A 214 2.80 17.72 18.07
CA MET A 214 2.68 16.25 17.95
C MET A 214 4.01 15.46 18.07
N THR A 215 5.13 16.10 18.37
CA THR A 215 6.46 15.42 18.34
C THR A 215 6.81 14.59 19.57
N THR A 216 5.98 14.61 20.61
CA THR A 216 6.23 13.83 21.83
C THR A 216 5.01 12.99 22.13
N PHE A 217 5.06 11.72 21.75
CA PHE A 217 4.08 10.72 22.16
C PHE A 217 4.51 10.15 23.52
N HIS A 218 3.57 10.02 24.46
CA HIS A 218 3.81 9.29 25.71
C HIS A 218 3.45 7.81 25.59
N THR A 219 2.50 7.49 24.70
CA THR A 219 2.08 6.14 24.33
C THR A 219 1.35 6.21 22.99
N TRP A 220 0.84 5.08 22.51
CA TRP A 220 0.07 5.01 21.27
C TRP A 220 -1.24 5.82 21.38
N SER A 221 -1.59 6.51 20.30
CA SER A 221 -2.88 7.16 20.11
C SER A 221 -3.23 7.18 18.62
N PRO A 222 -4.48 7.46 18.21
CA PRO A 222 -4.83 7.61 16.79
C PRO A 222 -4.01 8.68 16.06
N LEU A 223 -3.46 9.67 16.77
CA LEU A 223 -2.57 10.69 16.21
C LEU A 223 -1.19 10.15 15.83
N TRP A 224 -0.77 9.03 16.41
CA TRP A 224 0.51 8.39 16.13
C TRP A 224 0.62 7.91 14.67
N PRO A 225 -0.30 7.09 14.14
CA PRO A 225 -0.23 6.65 12.75
C PRO A 225 -0.52 7.80 11.76
N ASP A 226 -1.24 8.84 12.19
CA ASP A 226 -1.41 10.08 11.42
C ASP A 226 -0.06 10.75 11.16
N ALA A 227 0.68 11.03 12.24
CA ALA A 227 2.01 11.61 12.17
C ALA A 227 2.97 10.74 11.36
N ARG A 228 2.94 9.41 11.58
CA ARG A 228 3.74 8.46 10.79
C ARG A 228 3.49 8.60 9.28
N SER A 229 2.23 8.69 8.86
CA SER A 229 1.87 8.77 7.44
C SER A 229 2.35 10.06 6.79
N VAL A 230 2.31 11.18 7.52
CA VAL A 230 2.83 12.47 7.05
C VAL A 230 4.34 12.42 6.88
N VAL A 231 5.08 11.93 7.88
CA VAL A 231 6.55 11.89 7.80
C VAL A 231 7.06 10.86 6.77
N THR A 232 6.35 9.74 6.57
CA THR A 232 6.68 8.83 5.47
C THR A 232 6.40 9.47 4.11
N SER A 233 5.36 10.29 3.99
CA SER A 233 5.06 11.02 2.75
C SER A 233 6.15 12.04 2.43
N LEU A 234 6.66 12.77 3.43
CA LEU A 234 7.78 13.70 3.27
C LEU A 234 9.08 12.98 2.87
N ALA A 235 9.37 11.83 3.49
CA ALA A 235 10.50 11.00 3.11
C ALA A 235 10.40 10.51 1.65
N ASN A 236 9.20 10.16 1.19
CA ASN A 236 8.97 9.77 -0.20
C ASN A 236 9.18 10.93 -1.19
N GLN A 237 8.92 12.17 -0.74
CA GLN A 237 9.16 13.41 -1.47
C GLN A 237 10.62 13.91 -1.39
N GLY A 238 11.50 13.15 -0.73
CA GLY A 238 12.94 13.43 -0.66
C GLY A 238 13.43 14.12 0.61
N ASP A 239 12.56 14.35 1.59
CA ASP A 239 12.93 14.89 2.91
C ASP A 239 12.90 13.79 4.00
N PRO A 240 14.03 13.14 4.31
CA PRO A 240 14.07 12.03 5.26
C PRO A 240 14.07 12.48 6.72
N ASP A 241 14.36 13.74 7.02
CA ASP A 241 14.64 14.18 8.39
C ASP A 241 13.42 14.15 9.32
N PRO A 242 12.20 14.53 8.88
CA PRO A 242 10.98 14.34 9.67
C PRO A 242 10.75 12.88 10.07
N LEU A 243 11.05 11.93 9.17
CA LEU A 243 10.89 10.50 9.45
C LEU A 243 11.93 10.02 10.46
N ARG A 244 13.19 10.46 10.33
CA ARG A 244 14.25 10.14 11.31
C ARG A 244 13.92 10.68 12.69
N HIS A 245 13.42 11.91 12.75
CA HIS A 245 12.96 12.51 14.01
C HIS A 245 11.82 11.73 14.65
N PHE A 246 10.86 11.28 13.84
CA PHE A 246 9.75 10.44 14.30
C PHE A 246 10.25 9.12 14.88
N ILE A 247 11.13 8.40 14.17
CA ILE A 247 11.71 7.13 14.64
C ILE A 247 12.42 7.30 15.99
N ALA A 248 13.14 8.40 16.18
CA ALA A 248 13.86 8.67 17.42
C ALA A 248 12.96 9.00 18.63
N ARG A 249 11.72 9.46 18.42
CA ARG A 249 10.89 10.06 19.49
C ARG A 249 9.49 9.50 19.63
N ALA A 250 8.97 8.82 18.62
CA ALA A 250 7.60 8.33 18.59
C ALA A 250 7.45 6.91 19.11
N HIS A 251 8.50 6.28 19.64
CA HIS A 251 8.46 4.93 20.19
C HIS A 251 8.82 4.90 21.69
N PRO A 252 8.06 5.61 22.56
CA PRO A 252 8.36 5.73 23.99
C PRO A 252 8.14 4.42 24.77
N ASP A 253 7.32 3.50 24.25
CA ASP A 253 6.90 2.28 24.93
C ASP A 253 6.71 1.11 23.96
N ASP A 254 6.49 -0.08 24.52
CA ASP A 254 6.21 -1.31 23.76
C ASP A 254 4.92 -1.22 22.96
N THR A 255 3.96 -0.40 23.39
CA THR A 255 2.69 -0.18 22.69
C THR A 255 2.91 0.44 21.32
N CYS A 256 3.73 1.49 21.24
CA CYS A 256 4.10 2.14 19.98
C CYS A 256 4.94 1.21 19.08
N GLN A 257 5.88 0.44 19.64
CA GLN A 257 6.63 -0.55 18.85
C GLN A 257 5.72 -1.62 18.26
N ARG A 258 4.79 -2.16 19.07
CA ARG A 258 3.81 -3.14 18.62
C ARG A 258 2.88 -2.57 17.56
N ALA A 259 2.42 -1.33 17.74
CA ALA A 259 1.63 -0.62 16.74
C ALA A 259 2.35 -0.50 15.40
N ALA A 260 3.65 -0.17 15.43
CA ALA A 260 4.46 -0.10 14.23
C ALA A 260 4.54 -1.44 13.48
N LEU A 261 4.75 -2.55 14.21
CA LEU A 261 4.83 -3.89 13.66
C LEU A 261 3.47 -4.40 13.16
N ASN A 262 2.39 -4.26 13.93
CA ASN A 262 1.05 -4.69 13.53
C ASN A 262 0.57 -3.94 12.29
N TYR A 263 0.78 -2.62 12.21
CA TYR A 263 0.47 -1.88 10.99
C TYR A 263 1.31 -2.35 9.81
N SER A 264 2.61 -2.57 10.00
CA SER A 264 3.49 -3.00 8.89
C SER A 264 3.11 -4.42 8.41
N ALA A 265 2.73 -5.31 9.32
CA ALA A 265 2.22 -6.65 9.00
C ALA A 265 0.87 -6.58 8.26
N TYR A 266 -0.04 -5.71 8.67
CA TYR A 266 -1.29 -5.44 7.95
C TYR A 266 -1.02 -4.85 6.56
N TRP A 267 -0.15 -3.85 6.46
CA TRP A 267 0.22 -3.18 5.23
C TRP A 267 0.72 -4.16 4.17
N VAL A 268 1.60 -5.09 4.52
CA VAL A 268 2.10 -6.13 3.60
C VAL A 268 1.13 -7.29 3.36
N GLY A 269 -0.05 -7.24 3.97
CA GLY A 269 -1.12 -8.23 3.88
C GLY A 269 -0.84 -9.53 4.62
N GLU A 270 0.06 -9.52 5.61
CA GLU A 270 0.28 -10.68 6.48
C GLU A 270 -0.88 -10.90 7.45
N ILE A 271 -1.46 -9.81 7.95
CA ILE A 271 -2.77 -9.84 8.62
C ILE A 271 -3.84 -9.82 7.51
N PRO A 272 -4.64 -10.90 7.33
CA PRO A 272 -5.46 -11.08 6.13
C PRO A 272 -6.84 -10.41 6.22
N TYR A 273 -7.27 -10.02 7.42
CA TYR A 273 -8.58 -9.42 7.67
C TYR A 273 -8.52 -7.90 7.61
N ARG A 274 -9.50 -7.28 6.94
CA ARG A 274 -9.62 -5.82 6.79
C ARG A 274 -9.81 -5.14 8.14
N GLN A 275 -9.10 -4.03 8.34
CA GLN A 275 -9.20 -3.23 9.55
C GLN A 275 -10.05 -1.98 9.27
N PRO A 276 -11.10 -1.71 10.08
CA PRO A 276 -11.96 -0.55 9.87
C PRO A 276 -11.28 0.75 10.30
N ASP A 277 -10.39 0.69 11.30
CA ASP A 277 -9.67 1.84 11.84
C ASP A 277 -8.32 1.41 12.44
N ASP A 278 -7.66 2.33 13.17
CA ASP A 278 -6.31 2.14 13.71
C ASP A 278 -6.25 1.45 15.07
N SER A 279 -7.40 1.15 15.70
CA SER A 279 -7.46 0.58 17.04
C SER A 279 -6.83 -0.81 17.15
N PHE A 280 -6.66 -1.53 16.04
CA PHE A 280 -5.97 -2.83 16.02
C PHE A 280 -4.46 -2.72 16.27
N MET A 281 -3.84 -1.57 15.96
CA MET A 281 -2.39 -1.41 16.00
C MET A 281 -1.76 -1.73 17.37
N PRO A 282 -2.21 -1.15 18.50
CA PRO A 282 -1.59 -1.41 19.81
C PRO A 282 -1.90 -2.79 20.40
N THR A 283 -2.83 -3.55 19.79
CA THR A 283 -3.33 -4.82 20.35
C THR A 283 -2.23 -5.90 20.39
N THR A 284 -2.28 -6.78 21.38
CA THR A 284 -1.45 -7.99 21.46
C THR A 284 -1.92 -9.02 20.44
N ASN A 285 -1.60 -8.81 19.16
CA ASN A 285 -1.94 -9.72 18.08
C ASN A 285 -0.85 -10.79 17.92
N THR A 286 -1.23 -12.07 18.03
CA THR A 286 -0.33 -13.23 17.85
C THR A 286 -0.59 -14.01 16.55
N ASP A 287 -1.56 -13.57 15.74
CA ASP A 287 -2.10 -14.33 14.61
C ASP A 287 -1.20 -14.33 13.38
N TRP A 288 -0.24 -13.39 13.30
CA TRP A 288 0.74 -13.32 12.22
C TRP A 288 2.12 -13.77 12.70
N ARG A 289 2.97 -14.31 11.81
CA ARG A 289 4.25 -14.95 12.18
C ARG A 289 5.48 -14.06 11.99
N GLY A 290 5.40 -13.08 11.10
CA GLY A 290 6.47 -12.18 10.70
C GLY A 290 7.19 -12.56 9.42
N THR A 291 6.87 -13.71 8.82
CA THR A 291 7.56 -14.21 7.63
C THR A 291 7.39 -13.29 6.42
N ARG A 292 6.17 -12.78 6.18
CA ARG A 292 5.92 -11.90 5.03
C ARG A 292 6.51 -10.52 5.26
N LEU A 293 6.39 -10.00 6.48
CA LEU A 293 6.99 -8.73 6.86
C LEU A 293 8.51 -8.76 6.76
N LEU A 294 9.18 -9.81 7.28
CA LEU A 294 10.64 -9.97 7.20
C LEU A 294 11.11 -9.90 5.74
N ARG A 295 10.53 -10.72 4.87
CA ARG A 295 10.87 -10.73 3.44
C ARG A 295 10.66 -9.36 2.80
N HIS A 296 9.52 -8.71 3.07
CA HIS A 296 9.22 -7.38 2.53
C HIS A 296 10.26 -6.33 2.94
N LEU A 297 10.67 -6.31 4.21
CA LEU A 297 11.64 -5.36 4.71
C LEU A 297 13.04 -5.64 4.14
N VAL A 298 13.44 -6.91 4.04
CA VAL A 298 14.74 -7.31 3.45
C VAL A 298 14.82 -6.95 1.96
N GLU A 299 13.75 -7.16 1.19
CA GLU A 299 13.68 -6.79 -0.23
C GLU A 299 13.89 -5.29 -0.45
N ARG A 300 13.49 -4.46 0.52
CA ARG A 300 13.57 -2.99 0.50
C ARG A 300 14.76 -2.42 1.27
N LEU A 301 15.66 -3.28 1.74
CA LEU A 301 16.90 -2.87 2.40
C LEU A 301 17.94 -2.50 1.33
N HIS A 302 17.86 -1.28 0.80
CA HIS A 302 18.84 -0.69 -0.12
C HIS A 302 18.92 0.84 0.03
N ALA A 303 20.09 1.44 -0.25
CA ALA A 303 20.43 2.81 0.15
C ALA A 303 19.63 3.91 -0.55
N SER A 304 19.01 3.60 -1.68
CA SER A 304 18.14 4.50 -2.44
C SER A 304 16.66 4.44 -2.00
N HIS A 305 16.28 3.53 -1.10
CA HIS A 305 14.90 3.41 -0.68
C HIS A 305 14.51 4.59 0.24
N PRO A 306 13.43 5.34 -0.03
CA PRO A 306 13.05 6.53 0.76
C PRO A 306 12.74 6.20 2.22
N PHE A 307 12.31 4.97 2.49
CA PHE A 307 11.96 4.50 3.85
C PHE A 307 13.06 3.64 4.49
N ILE A 308 14.33 3.78 4.08
CA ILE A 308 15.40 2.90 4.55
C ILE A 308 15.55 2.90 6.08
N ASP A 309 15.54 4.08 6.72
CA ASP A 309 15.63 4.20 8.19
C ASP A 309 14.43 3.50 8.89
N LEU A 310 13.21 3.68 8.35
CA LEU A 310 12.01 3.01 8.88
C LEU A 310 12.04 1.50 8.67
N ASN A 311 12.55 1.04 7.53
CA ASN A 311 12.69 -0.40 7.25
C ASN A 311 13.69 -1.04 8.21
N ILE A 312 14.81 -0.38 8.50
CA ILE A 312 15.81 -0.83 9.48
C ILE A 312 15.21 -0.90 10.88
N HIS A 313 14.51 0.15 11.30
CA HIS A 313 13.87 0.18 12.61
C HIS A 313 12.84 -0.95 12.77
N ASN A 314 11.98 -1.15 11.76
CA ASN A 314 11.00 -2.23 11.76
C ASN A 314 11.64 -3.63 11.74
N LEU A 315 12.78 -3.80 11.03
CA LEU A 315 13.55 -5.05 11.06
C LEU A 315 14.07 -5.33 12.47
N TRP A 316 14.69 -4.33 13.10
CA TRP A 316 15.23 -4.45 14.45
C TRP A 316 14.13 -4.79 15.47
N ALA A 317 13.01 -4.08 15.42
CA ALA A 317 11.86 -4.34 16.29
C ALA A 317 11.27 -5.73 16.05
N LEU A 318 11.14 -6.16 14.79
CA LEU A 318 10.61 -7.48 14.43
C LEU A 318 11.49 -8.61 14.97
N LEU A 319 12.79 -8.52 14.77
CA LEU A 319 13.74 -9.56 15.22
C LEU A 319 13.88 -9.59 16.74
N THR A 320 13.74 -8.44 17.40
CA THR A 320 13.68 -8.37 18.87
C THR A 320 12.42 -9.06 19.40
N ALA A 321 11.27 -8.83 18.77
CA ALA A 321 9.98 -9.41 19.17
C ALA A 321 9.83 -10.89 18.81
N ARG A 322 10.51 -11.38 17.75
CA ARG A 322 10.37 -12.73 17.22
C ARG A 322 11.73 -13.39 17.01
N ARG A 323 12.36 -13.75 18.13
CA ARG A 323 13.62 -14.52 18.14
C ARG A 323 13.42 -15.83 17.36
N GLY A 324 14.36 -16.16 16.49
CA GLY A 324 14.30 -17.37 15.64
C GLY A 324 13.67 -17.18 14.25
N LEU A 325 13.02 -16.05 13.96
CA LEU A 325 12.37 -15.82 12.67
C LEU A 325 13.32 -15.95 11.47
N VAL A 326 14.59 -15.60 11.67
CA VAL A 326 15.62 -15.70 10.62
C VAL A 326 16.09 -17.15 10.43
N HIS A 327 16.16 -17.93 11.50
CA HIS A 327 16.50 -19.36 11.44
C HIS A 327 15.46 -20.17 10.67
N ASP A 328 14.18 -19.85 10.86
CA ASP A 328 13.08 -20.49 10.13
C ASP A 328 13.11 -20.15 8.63
N HIS A 329 13.87 -19.11 8.23
CA HIS A 329 13.93 -18.58 6.87
C HIS A 329 15.37 -18.26 6.43
N PRO A 330 16.24 -19.29 6.28
CA PRO A 330 17.68 -19.10 6.09
C PRO A 330 18.04 -18.30 4.84
N THR A 331 17.31 -18.47 3.73
CA THR A 331 17.52 -17.69 2.50
C THR A 331 17.28 -16.19 2.72
N THR A 332 16.23 -15.85 3.46
CA THR A 332 15.92 -14.46 3.80
C THR A 332 16.95 -13.90 4.80
N GLY A 333 17.40 -14.73 5.74
CA GLY A 333 18.48 -14.38 6.66
C GLY A 333 19.80 -14.08 5.98
N GLN A 334 20.19 -14.90 5.00
CA GLN A 334 21.37 -14.66 4.20
C GLN A 334 21.26 -13.36 3.39
N ALA A 335 20.09 -13.11 2.78
CA ALA A 335 19.84 -11.88 2.06
C ALA A 335 19.89 -10.65 2.98
N LEU A 336 19.36 -10.75 4.20
CA LEU A 336 19.46 -9.71 5.23
C LEU A 336 20.93 -9.43 5.58
N ALA A 337 21.72 -10.46 5.87
CA ALA A 337 23.13 -10.31 6.23
C ALA A 337 23.92 -9.61 5.11
N ASN A 338 23.72 -10.01 3.85
CA ASN A 338 24.41 -9.41 2.70
C ASN A 338 24.03 -7.94 2.51
N ARG A 339 22.73 -7.62 2.57
CA ARG A 339 22.24 -6.25 2.37
C ARG A 339 22.59 -5.33 3.54
N ALA A 340 22.59 -5.85 4.77
CA ALA A 340 22.94 -5.08 5.95
C ALA A 340 24.38 -4.56 5.89
N VAL A 341 25.34 -5.40 5.48
CA VAL A 341 26.75 -4.98 5.30
C VAL A 341 26.85 -3.86 4.27
N ALA A 342 26.25 -4.05 3.09
CA ALA A 342 26.28 -3.04 2.02
C ALA A 342 25.67 -1.68 2.44
N ILE A 343 24.68 -1.70 3.33
CA ILE A 343 24.05 -0.49 3.85
C ILE A 343 24.89 0.18 4.95
N LEU A 344 25.53 -0.60 5.81
CA LEU A 344 26.47 -0.09 6.82
C LEU A 344 27.68 0.60 6.16
N ASP A 345 28.11 0.14 4.99
CA ASP A 345 29.17 0.80 4.22
C ASP A 345 28.73 2.12 3.55
N SER A 346 27.44 2.47 3.63
CA SER A 346 26.89 3.71 3.07
C SER A 346 26.73 4.81 4.12
N ASP A 347 26.77 6.07 3.68
CA ASP A 347 26.49 7.25 4.52
C ASP A 347 25.03 7.74 4.43
N ARG A 348 24.11 6.86 4.03
CA ARG A 348 22.71 7.24 3.69
C ARG A 348 21.72 7.04 4.84
N ILE A 349 22.12 6.36 5.90
CA ILE A 349 21.27 6.04 7.06
C ILE A 349 21.59 6.94 8.26
N SER A 350 20.62 7.12 9.13
CA SER A 350 20.78 7.82 10.40
C SER A 350 21.71 7.08 11.37
N ALA A 351 22.24 7.80 12.37
CA ALA A 351 23.06 7.20 13.42
C ALA A 351 22.31 6.10 14.21
N GLN A 352 21.02 6.32 14.49
CA GLN A 352 20.15 5.34 15.13
C GLN A 352 20.01 4.07 14.27
N SER A 353 19.66 4.20 13.00
CA SER A 353 19.53 3.04 12.11
C SER A 353 20.86 2.32 11.90
N ARG A 354 22.00 3.02 11.94
CA ARG A 354 23.33 2.38 11.94
C ARG A 354 23.52 1.50 13.18
N GLN A 355 23.14 1.97 14.36
CA GLN A 355 23.22 1.20 15.61
C GLN A 355 22.29 -0.02 15.58
N GLU A 356 21.04 0.17 15.17
CA GLU A 356 20.05 -0.91 15.03
C GLU A 356 20.52 -1.97 14.04
N LEU A 357 21.01 -1.56 12.87
CA LEU A 357 21.51 -2.48 11.85
C LEU A 357 22.79 -3.22 12.27
N THR A 358 23.67 -2.55 13.02
CA THR A 358 24.85 -3.20 13.63
C THR A 358 24.43 -4.27 14.64
N SER A 359 23.41 -4.00 15.45
CA SER A 359 22.83 -4.97 16.41
C SER A 359 22.22 -6.18 15.70
N ILE A 360 21.53 -5.97 14.57
CA ILE A 360 21.04 -7.06 13.72
C ILE A 360 22.20 -7.90 13.20
N VAL A 361 23.22 -7.29 12.59
CA VAL A 361 24.38 -8.01 12.04
C VAL A 361 25.11 -8.81 13.13
N TYR A 362 25.27 -8.24 14.32
CA TYR A 362 25.85 -8.94 15.46
C TYR A 362 25.03 -10.17 15.85
N SER A 363 23.72 -10.02 16.00
CA SER A 363 22.81 -11.12 16.33
C SER A 363 22.85 -12.24 15.29
N LEU A 364 22.83 -11.89 13.99
CA LEU A 364 22.94 -12.87 12.90
C LEU A 364 24.24 -13.66 12.96
N ARG A 365 25.37 -12.99 13.25
CA ARG A 365 26.67 -13.66 13.40
C ARG A 365 26.70 -14.62 14.59
N THR A 366 26.13 -14.22 15.73
CA THR A 366 26.01 -15.11 16.90
C THR A 366 25.12 -16.31 16.63
N GLU A 367 24.17 -16.17 15.71
CA GLU A 367 23.27 -17.21 15.21
C GLU A 367 23.88 -18.03 14.04
N GLY A 368 25.13 -17.79 13.66
CA GLY A 368 25.82 -18.53 12.59
C GLY A 368 25.43 -18.12 11.16
N ILE A 369 24.67 -17.04 10.99
CA ILE A 369 24.28 -16.48 9.68
C ILE A 369 25.26 -15.35 9.33
N THR A 370 26.12 -15.58 8.34
CA THR A 370 27.18 -14.63 7.96
C THR A 370 26.98 -14.11 6.54
N GLY A 371 27.13 -12.80 6.34
CA GLY A 371 27.03 -12.18 5.02
C GLY A 371 28.24 -12.52 4.12
N THR A 372 28.08 -12.39 2.80
CA THR A 372 29.12 -12.71 1.79
C THR A 372 30.26 -11.69 1.68
N GLY A 373 30.56 -10.92 2.73
CA GLY A 373 31.70 -9.98 2.77
C GLY A 373 31.76 -9.22 4.10
N THR A 374 32.90 -8.88 4.68
CA THR A 374 34.29 -9.31 4.46
C THR A 374 34.91 -9.53 5.83
N GLY A 375 35.65 -10.63 6.00
CA GLY A 375 36.72 -10.66 6.99
C GLY A 375 37.81 -9.71 6.51
N ARG A 376 37.88 -8.53 7.11
CA ARG A 376 39.07 -7.71 7.25
C ARG A 376 38.99 -6.95 8.55
#